data_AF-G1VIS3-F1
#
_entry.id   AF-G1VIS3-F1
#
_cell.length_a   1.000
_cell.length_b   1.000
_cell.length_c   1.000
_cell.angle_alpha   90.00
_cell.angle_beta   90.00
_cell.angle_gamma   90.00
#
_symmetry.space_group_name_H-M   'P 1'
#
loop_
_entity.id
_entity.type
_entity.pdbx_description
1 polymer ?
#
loop_
_entity_poly.entity_id
_entity_poly.type
_entity_poly.pdbx_seq_one_letter_code
_entity_poly.pdbx_strand_id
1 'polypeptide(L)'
;AIHRDEGYKMSKDKIKLNLHAHMVFDWIDHGTGRAMHYNRTHMAQIQTIVANTLDMERGQSSDKKHKTPQQYKAEKEAEEAMKRKQVAEEQARKAEANVVEKKQEQKELEDKNTTLRKEMHTMWMKNLELSGQRSNLAISVYDQKKELEKINLSLFQAQNDLNSTNSTLKDQKRLISQKNDQLKQIEEGITLAKSFDNRISRAFNGADVENSLWGATPLRAAAEECEKIKNEIETRYRRIESIIGKAVDCISDCITDMKRRAFSSSDVLTIDTALGKSRREERADYLLEAAEEKAEVKHGNYAGCAIWERDLRAIARGEQVRTIDRGQGLRY
;
A
#
# COMPACT_ATOMS: atom_id res chain seq x y z
N ALA A 1 39.93 -92.98 61.59
CA ALA A 1 39.10 -91.86 62.05
C ALA A 1 38.23 -91.36 60.91
N ILE A 2 36.95 -91.08 61.14
CA ILE A 2 36.05 -90.49 60.13
C ILE A 2 35.80 -89.03 60.53
N HIS A 3 36.09 -88.09 59.64
CA HIS A 3 35.90 -86.66 59.85
C HIS A 3 34.68 -86.16 59.07
N ARG A 4 33.84 -85.37 59.75
CA ARG A 4 32.61 -84.76 59.20
C ARG A 4 32.49 -83.26 59.50
N ASP A 5 33.52 -82.71 60.13
CA ASP A 5 33.62 -81.36 60.69
C ASP A 5 34.51 -80.42 59.85
N GLU A 6 35.22 -80.96 58.86
CA GLU A 6 36.04 -80.18 57.93
C GLU A 6 35.25 -79.72 56.68
N GLY A 7 35.75 -78.70 55.97
CA GLY A 7 35.12 -78.18 54.75
C GLY A 7 35.49 -76.75 54.40
N TYR A 8 34.72 -76.13 53.50
CA TYR A 8 34.83 -74.71 53.18
C TYR A 8 33.45 -74.04 53.00
N LYS A 9 33.36 -72.75 53.29
CA LYS A 9 32.15 -71.96 53.08
C LYS A 9 32.06 -71.53 51.62
N MET A 10 30.97 -71.88 50.94
CA MET A 10 30.69 -71.48 49.56
C MET A 10 30.01 -70.10 49.50
N SER A 11 29.20 -69.77 50.52
CA SER A 11 28.54 -68.46 50.70
C SER A 11 28.24 -68.25 52.19
N LYS A 12 27.58 -67.12 52.54
CA LYS A 12 27.18 -66.83 53.93
C LYS A 12 26.34 -67.95 54.56
N ASP A 13 25.54 -68.66 53.75
CA ASP A 13 24.55 -69.64 54.24
C ASP A 13 24.79 -71.08 53.78
N LYS A 14 25.85 -71.34 52.98
CA LYS A 14 26.16 -72.69 52.47
C LYS A 14 27.58 -73.10 52.80
N ILE A 15 27.70 -74.15 53.61
CA ILE A 15 28.98 -74.82 53.93
C ILE A 15 29.05 -76.11 53.14
N LYS A 16 30.12 -76.30 52.37
CA LYS A 16 30.43 -77.58 51.74
C LYS A 16 31.38 -78.34 52.64
N LEU A 17 30.86 -79.36 53.32
CA LEU A 17 31.64 -80.23 54.18
C LEU A 17 32.55 -81.14 53.34
N ASN A 18 33.77 -81.35 53.82
CA ASN A 18 34.74 -82.29 53.28
C ASN A 18 34.72 -83.58 54.12
N LEU A 19 33.75 -84.45 53.84
CA LEU A 19 33.61 -85.72 54.53
C LEU A 19 34.72 -86.68 54.06
N HIS A 20 35.59 -87.09 54.97
CA HIS A 20 36.71 -87.98 54.64
C HIS A 20 37.10 -88.88 55.82
N ALA A 21 37.82 -89.96 55.55
CA ALA A 21 38.26 -90.90 56.58
C ALA A 21 39.78 -91.13 56.49
N HIS A 22 40.44 -91.15 57.65
CA HIS A 22 41.78 -91.67 57.81
C HIS A 22 41.71 -93.14 58.19
N MET A 23 42.32 -93.98 57.36
CA MET A 23 42.48 -95.41 57.62
C MET A 23 43.94 -95.69 57.89
N VAL A 24 44.21 -96.43 58.96
CA VAL A 24 45.54 -96.95 59.26
C VAL A 24 45.51 -98.41 58.90
N PHE A 25 46.35 -98.80 57.95
CA PHE A 25 46.50 -100.19 57.57
C PHE A 25 47.68 -100.77 58.33
N ASP A 26 47.44 -101.89 59.01
CA ASP A 26 48.56 -102.71 59.44
C ASP A 26 49.16 -103.36 58.20
N TRP A 27 50.47 -103.19 58.08
CA TRP A 27 51.29 -103.61 56.95
C TRP A 27 52.40 -104.55 57.40
N ILE A 28 52.35 -105.01 58.65
CA ILE A 28 53.24 -106.03 59.17
C ILE A 28 52.69 -107.39 58.78
N ASP A 29 53.52 -108.21 58.16
CA ASP A 29 53.23 -109.62 58.02
C ASP A 29 53.38 -110.30 59.38
N HIS A 30 52.26 -110.63 60.02
CA HIS A 30 52.25 -111.24 61.35
C HIS A 30 52.86 -112.65 61.40
N GLY A 31 53.12 -113.30 60.25
CA GLY A 31 53.83 -114.57 60.18
C GLY A 31 55.35 -114.41 60.21
N THR A 32 55.89 -113.35 59.59
CA THR A 32 57.35 -113.12 59.48
C THR A 32 57.87 -111.96 60.35
N GLY A 33 56.97 -111.14 60.90
CA GLY A 33 57.28 -109.95 61.69
C GLY A 33 57.85 -108.77 60.88
N ARG A 34 57.85 -108.85 59.54
CA ARG A 34 58.43 -107.82 58.65
C ARG A 34 57.34 -106.95 58.03
N ALA A 35 57.66 -105.68 57.80
CA ALA A 35 56.79 -104.76 57.09
C ALA A 35 56.76 -105.05 55.58
N MET A 36 55.57 -105.08 54.99
CA MET A 36 55.38 -105.23 53.54
C MET A 36 55.65 -103.90 52.83
N HIS A 37 56.49 -103.93 51.79
CA HIS A 37 56.81 -102.74 51.00
C HIS A 37 55.90 -102.60 49.77
N TYR A 38 55.17 -101.49 49.66
CA TYR A 38 54.30 -101.19 48.52
C TYR A 38 54.98 -100.30 47.51
N ASN A 39 55.07 -100.76 46.25
CA ASN A 39 55.60 -99.98 45.14
C ASN A 39 54.46 -99.28 44.37
N ARG A 40 54.81 -98.49 43.33
CA ARG A 40 53.85 -97.75 42.51
C ARG A 40 52.79 -98.66 41.86
N THR A 41 53.16 -99.87 41.45
CA THR A 41 52.23 -100.84 40.86
C THR A 41 51.22 -101.34 41.89
N HIS A 42 51.68 -101.66 43.11
CA HIS A 42 50.80 -102.04 44.21
C HIS A 42 49.85 -100.89 44.57
N MET A 43 50.34 -99.65 44.64
CA MET A 43 49.48 -98.48 44.91
C MET A 43 48.43 -98.25 43.81
N ALA A 44 48.79 -98.46 42.54
CA ALA A 44 47.85 -98.36 41.43
C ALA A 44 46.78 -99.48 41.46
N GLN A 45 47.15 -100.68 41.89
CA GLN A 45 46.23 -101.80 42.13
C GLN A 45 45.31 -101.50 43.32
N ILE A 46 45.85 -100.99 44.44
CA ILE A 46 45.05 -100.56 45.60
C ILE A 46 44.04 -99.50 45.20
N GLN A 47 44.43 -98.48 44.42
CA GLN A 47 43.47 -97.49 43.91
C GLN A 47 42.35 -98.11 43.07
N THR A 48 42.67 -99.12 42.27
CA THR A 48 41.71 -99.82 41.41
C THR A 48 40.76 -100.67 42.25
N ILE A 49 41.30 -101.43 43.21
CA ILE A 49 40.52 -102.25 44.14
C ILE A 49 39.60 -101.35 44.97
N VAL A 50 40.10 -100.27 45.55
CA VAL A 50 39.28 -99.35 46.36
C VAL A 50 38.19 -98.69 45.53
N ALA A 51 38.48 -98.23 44.31
CA ALA A 51 37.48 -97.66 43.41
C ALA A 51 36.37 -98.68 43.07
N ASN A 52 36.75 -99.91 42.72
CA ASN A 52 35.81 -100.98 42.41
C ASN A 52 34.99 -101.41 43.63
N THR A 53 35.61 -101.55 44.81
CA THR A 53 34.92 -101.97 46.04
C THR A 53 33.97 -100.90 46.57
N LEU A 54 34.24 -99.61 46.30
CA LEU A 54 33.38 -98.50 46.70
C LEU A 54 32.41 -98.04 45.59
N ASP A 55 32.38 -98.74 44.44
CA ASP A 55 31.63 -98.34 43.23
C ASP A 55 31.88 -96.86 42.81
N MET A 56 33.15 -96.41 42.91
CA MET A 56 33.57 -95.06 42.56
C MET A 56 34.40 -95.03 41.27
N GLU A 57 34.37 -93.90 40.56
CA GLU A 57 35.24 -93.69 39.40
C GLU A 57 36.72 -93.63 39.82
N ARG A 58 37.55 -94.46 39.19
CA ARG A 58 38.99 -94.48 39.43
C ARG A 58 39.62 -93.16 38.99
N GLY A 59 40.44 -92.56 39.86
CA GLY A 59 41.18 -91.34 39.52
C GLY A 59 42.07 -91.49 38.28
N GLN A 60 42.14 -90.41 37.48
CA GLN A 60 42.98 -90.35 36.28
C GLN A 60 44.46 -90.17 36.65
N SER A 61 45.34 -90.86 35.92
CA SER A 61 46.78 -90.64 36.04
C SER A 61 47.11 -89.23 35.59
N SER A 62 47.86 -88.48 36.39
CA SER A 62 48.32 -87.13 36.05
C SER A 62 49.67 -86.86 36.68
N ASP A 63 50.39 -85.88 36.14
CA ASP A 63 51.66 -85.39 36.71
C ASP A 63 51.44 -84.43 37.90
N LYS A 64 50.20 -84.37 38.41
CA LYS A 64 49.86 -83.53 39.55
C LYS A 64 50.57 -84.07 40.79
N LYS A 65 51.52 -83.29 41.30
CA LYS A 65 52.13 -83.55 42.60
C LYS A 65 51.10 -83.37 43.70
N HIS A 66 51.14 -84.25 44.69
CA HIS A 66 50.35 -84.09 45.90
C HIS A 66 50.66 -82.74 46.54
N LYS A 67 49.62 -81.94 46.80
CA LYS A 67 49.74 -80.66 47.48
C LYS A 67 49.25 -80.84 48.91
N THR A 68 49.97 -80.26 49.86
CA THR A 68 49.46 -80.20 51.22
C THR A 68 48.19 -79.35 51.26
N PRO A 69 47.28 -79.57 52.22
CA PRO A 69 46.06 -78.77 52.33
C PRO A 69 46.31 -77.25 52.40
N GLN A 70 47.42 -76.84 53.00
CA GLN A 70 47.84 -75.43 53.08
C GLN A 70 48.24 -74.87 51.71
N GLN A 71 48.99 -75.64 50.91
CA GLN A 71 49.42 -75.23 49.56
C GLN A 71 48.22 -75.06 48.61
N TYR A 72 47.25 -75.97 48.67
CA TYR A 72 46.04 -75.88 47.84
C TYR A 72 45.17 -74.66 48.18
N LYS A 73 45.01 -74.34 49.48
CA LYS A 73 44.28 -73.15 49.93
C LYS A 73 44.94 -71.86 49.45
N ALA A 74 46.27 -71.75 49.60
CA ALA A 74 47.01 -70.57 49.19
C ALA A 74 46.92 -70.29 47.67
N GLU A 75 47.01 -71.33 46.84
CA GLU A 75 46.89 -71.19 45.38
C GLU A 75 45.50 -70.76 44.95
N LYS A 76 44.44 -71.30 45.57
CA LYS A 76 43.05 -70.92 45.27
C LYS A 76 42.76 -69.48 45.66
N GLU A 77 43.25 -69.04 46.82
CA GLU A 77 43.12 -67.65 47.26
C GLU A 77 43.88 -66.68 46.35
N ALA A 78 45.09 -67.07 45.89
CA ALA A 78 45.85 -66.29 44.92
C ALA A 78 45.14 -66.18 43.56
N GLU A 79 44.51 -67.25 43.07
CA GLU A 79 43.73 -67.26 41.83
C GLU A 79 42.51 -66.31 41.93
N GLU A 80 41.79 -66.33 43.05
CA GLU A 80 40.66 -65.43 43.30
C GLU A 80 41.10 -63.97 43.45
N ALA A 81 42.22 -63.72 44.15
CA ALA A 81 42.80 -62.39 44.30
C ALA A 81 43.21 -61.82 42.94
N MET A 82 43.81 -62.63 42.06
CA MET A 82 44.15 -62.23 40.69
C MET A 82 42.91 -61.87 39.87
N LYS A 83 41.85 -62.68 39.92
CA LYS A 83 40.59 -62.39 39.21
C LYS A 83 39.96 -61.09 39.69
N ARG A 84 39.93 -60.86 41.01
CA ARG A 84 39.42 -59.62 41.60
C ARG A 84 40.24 -58.40 41.17
N LYS A 85 41.57 -58.54 41.13
CA LYS A 85 42.47 -57.48 40.66
C LYS A 85 42.23 -57.11 39.20
N GLN A 86 42.09 -58.10 38.32
CA GLN A 86 41.79 -57.88 36.89
C GLN A 86 40.44 -57.17 36.67
N VAL A 87 39.40 -57.55 37.42
CA VAL A 87 38.09 -56.89 37.34
C VAL A 87 38.18 -55.44 37.84
N ALA A 88 38.91 -55.18 38.92
CA ALA A 88 39.10 -53.84 39.46
C ALA A 88 39.90 -52.95 38.49
N GLU A 89 40.96 -53.47 37.85
CA GLU A 89 41.74 -52.75 36.84
C GLU A 89 40.89 -52.42 35.60
N GLU A 90 40.07 -53.35 35.12
CA GLU A 90 39.19 -53.09 33.97
C GLU A 90 38.11 -52.05 34.30
N GLN A 91 37.55 -52.10 35.52
CA GLN A 91 36.60 -51.08 35.99
C GLN A 91 37.25 -49.71 36.14
N ALA A 92 38.47 -49.65 36.68
CA ALA A 92 39.23 -48.41 36.79
C ALA A 92 39.51 -47.80 35.41
N ARG A 93 39.93 -48.63 34.44
CA ARG A 93 40.17 -48.19 33.06
C ARG A 93 38.92 -47.63 32.39
N LYS A 94 37.76 -48.28 32.56
CA LYS A 94 36.48 -47.77 32.03
C LYS A 94 36.05 -46.47 32.71
N ALA A 95 36.24 -46.37 34.03
CA ALA A 95 35.93 -45.16 34.77
C ALA A 95 36.81 -43.99 34.31
N GLU A 96 38.11 -44.23 34.08
CA GLU A 96 39.04 -43.22 33.59
C GLU A 96 38.69 -42.76 32.17
N ALA A 97 38.37 -43.70 31.26
CA ALA A 97 37.90 -43.36 29.92
C ALA A 97 36.64 -42.48 29.93
N ASN A 98 35.65 -42.83 30.75
CA ASN A 98 34.42 -42.04 30.90
C ASN A 98 34.69 -40.63 31.47
N VAL A 99 35.68 -40.48 32.37
CA VAL A 99 36.05 -39.17 32.91
C VAL A 99 36.71 -38.30 31.83
N VAL A 100 37.55 -38.88 30.98
CA VAL A 100 38.17 -38.16 29.85
C VAL A 100 37.12 -37.71 28.84
N GLU A 101 36.21 -38.61 28.45
CA GLU A 101 35.11 -38.31 27.52
C GLU A 101 34.23 -37.16 28.04
N LYS A 102 33.77 -37.25 29.29
CA LYS A 102 32.96 -36.19 29.91
C LYS A 102 33.69 -34.85 30.01
N LYS A 103 35.00 -34.85 30.29
CA LYS A 103 35.80 -33.61 30.30
C LYS A 103 35.89 -32.99 28.91
N GLN A 104 35.98 -33.81 27.87
CA GLN A 104 36.05 -33.35 26.50
C GLN A 104 34.70 -32.77 26.04
N GLU A 105 33.59 -33.44 26.33
CA GLU A 105 32.24 -32.93 26.09
C GLU A 105 32.00 -31.60 26.83
N GLN A 106 32.43 -31.50 28.09
CA GLN A 106 32.30 -30.28 28.87
C GLN A 106 33.06 -29.12 28.24
N LYS A 107 34.28 -29.37 27.76
CA LYS A 107 35.09 -28.34 27.09
C LYS A 107 34.44 -27.88 25.79
N GLU A 108 33.91 -28.80 24.98
CA GLU A 108 33.18 -28.45 23.75
C GLU A 108 31.92 -27.62 24.03
N LEU A 109 31.19 -27.95 25.11
CA LEU A 109 30.02 -27.17 25.54
C LEU A 109 30.41 -25.77 26.00
N GLU A 110 31.50 -25.64 26.75
CA GLU A 110 32.04 -24.34 27.16
C GLU A 110 32.44 -23.50 25.94
N ASP A 111 33.18 -24.06 24.98
CA ASP A 111 33.57 -23.37 23.74
C ASP A 111 32.36 -22.91 22.92
N LYS A 112 31.34 -23.76 22.78
CA LYS A 112 30.06 -23.41 22.13
C LYS A 112 29.35 -22.27 22.88
N ASN A 113 29.31 -22.32 24.21
CA ASN A 113 28.67 -21.29 25.03
C ASN A 113 29.40 -19.94 24.91
N THR A 114 30.73 -19.93 24.85
CA THR A 114 31.49 -18.70 24.61
C THR A 114 31.20 -18.09 23.24
N THR A 115 31.06 -18.93 22.21
CA THR A 115 30.73 -18.49 20.84
C THR A 115 29.33 -17.87 20.78
N LEU A 116 28.33 -18.55 21.34
CA LEU A 116 26.96 -18.04 21.42
C LEU A 116 26.88 -16.71 22.19
N ARG A 117 27.66 -16.53 23.25
CA ARG A 117 27.72 -15.26 23.99
C ARG A 117 28.26 -14.11 23.14
N LYS A 118 29.30 -14.38 22.32
CA LYS A 118 29.85 -13.38 21.38
C LYS A 118 28.82 -13.00 20.32
N GLU A 119 28.15 -13.99 19.71
CA GLU A 119 27.09 -13.75 18.73
C GLU A 119 25.95 -12.93 19.34
N MET A 120 25.46 -13.31 20.52
CA MET A 120 24.41 -12.58 21.23
C MET A 120 24.82 -11.13 21.51
N HIS A 121 26.07 -10.90 21.92
CA HIS A 121 26.58 -9.54 22.14
C HIS A 121 26.62 -8.73 20.84
N THR A 122 27.09 -9.32 19.74
CA THR A 122 27.11 -8.66 18.42
C THR A 122 25.70 -8.30 17.95
N MET A 123 24.73 -9.20 18.13
CA MET A 123 23.33 -8.94 17.80
C MET A 123 22.74 -7.82 18.65
N TRP A 124 23.04 -7.81 19.96
CA TRP A 124 22.58 -6.76 20.86
C TRP A 124 23.13 -5.39 20.47
N MET A 125 24.43 -5.29 20.18
CA MET A 125 25.07 -4.05 19.72
C MET A 125 24.43 -3.54 18.42
N LYS A 126 24.20 -4.43 17.44
CA LYS A 126 23.53 -4.07 16.19
C LYS A 126 22.10 -3.58 16.42
N ASN A 127 21.36 -4.21 17.34
CA ASN A 127 19.99 -3.80 17.66
C ASN A 127 19.96 -2.40 18.30
N LEU A 128 20.90 -2.13 19.20
CA LEU A 128 21.07 -0.81 19.82
C LEU A 128 21.35 0.28 18.77
N GLU A 129 22.24 0.00 17.81
CA GLU A 129 22.55 0.92 16.71
C GLU A 129 21.33 1.17 15.81
N LEU A 130 20.63 0.10 15.40
CA LEU A 130 19.40 0.20 14.61
C LEU A 130 18.31 0.98 15.35
N SER A 131 18.21 0.84 16.67
CA SER A 131 17.27 1.60 17.49
C SER A 131 17.60 3.10 17.47
N GLY A 132 18.88 3.47 17.58
CA GLY A 132 19.33 4.85 17.45
C GLY A 132 19.01 5.44 16.07
N GLN A 133 19.30 4.68 15.01
CA GLN A 133 18.98 5.08 13.64
C GLN A 133 17.47 5.29 13.44
N ARG A 134 16.62 4.39 13.95
CA ARG A 134 15.16 4.52 13.90
C ARG A 134 14.67 5.79 14.60
N SER A 135 15.23 6.12 15.75
CA SER A 135 14.88 7.35 16.48
C SER A 135 15.22 8.61 15.65
N ASN A 136 16.43 8.65 15.08
CA ASN A 136 16.85 9.76 14.23
C ASN A 136 15.99 9.90 12.97
N LEU A 137 15.67 8.78 12.32
CA LEU A 137 14.74 8.78 11.19
C LEU A 137 13.36 9.29 11.58
N ALA A 138 12.84 8.91 12.75
CA ALA A 138 11.52 9.38 13.20
C ALA A 138 11.48 10.90 13.40
N ILE A 139 12.54 11.49 13.97
CA ILE A 139 12.66 12.94 14.12
C ILE A 139 12.72 13.62 12.74
N SER A 140 13.56 13.10 11.84
CA SER A 140 13.69 13.66 10.48
C SER A 140 12.38 13.63 9.70
N VAL A 141 11.63 12.52 9.76
CA VAL A 141 10.32 12.39 9.12
C VAL A 141 9.31 13.37 9.72
N TYR A 142 9.34 13.58 11.03
CA TYR A 142 8.47 14.54 11.70
C TYR A 142 8.74 15.99 11.25
N ASP A 143 10.02 16.38 11.17
CA ASP A 143 10.40 17.72 10.72
C ASP A 143 10.01 17.95 9.24
N GLN A 144 10.28 16.97 8.38
CA GLN A 144 9.87 17.01 6.97
C GLN A 144 8.35 17.14 6.81
N LYS A 145 7.58 16.42 7.65
CA LYS A 145 6.12 16.51 7.64
C LYS A 145 5.64 17.93 8.00
N LYS A 146 6.26 18.57 9.01
CA LYS A 146 5.91 19.95 9.37
C LYS A 146 6.21 20.95 8.25
N GLU A 147 7.33 20.79 7.56
CA GLU A 147 7.65 21.66 6.42
C GLU A 147 6.67 21.46 5.27
N LEU A 148 6.27 20.21 4.98
CA LEU A 148 5.23 19.92 3.99
C LEU A 148 3.88 20.57 4.36
N GLU A 149 3.48 20.53 5.63
CA GLU A 149 2.25 21.19 6.09
C GLU A 149 2.29 22.70 5.86
N LYS A 150 3.43 23.36 6.12
CA LYS A 150 3.61 24.79 5.84
C LYS A 150 3.52 25.09 4.34
N ILE A 151 4.21 24.31 3.51
CA ILE A 151 4.19 24.48 2.06
C ILE A 151 2.75 24.32 1.52
N ASN A 152 2.02 23.34 2.03
CA ASN A 152 0.65 23.09 1.58
C ASN A 152 -0.30 24.25 1.95
N LEU A 153 -0.13 24.86 3.13
CA LEU A 153 -0.88 26.06 3.52
C LEU A 153 -0.57 27.25 2.59
N SER A 154 0.70 27.49 2.29
CA SER A 154 1.11 28.55 1.36
C SER A 154 0.59 28.31 -0.06
N LEU A 155 0.60 27.06 -0.53
CA LEU A 155 0.07 26.69 -1.84
C LEU A 155 -1.44 26.91 -1.91
N PHE A 156 -2.19 26.56 -0.86
CA PHE A 156 -3.62 26.80 -0.78
C PHE A 156 -3.95 28.30 -0.83
N GLN A 157 -3.19 29.14 -0.13
CA GLN A 157 -3.34 30.60 -0.18
C GLN A 157 -3.09 31.13 -1.60
N ALA A 158 -1.95 30.77 -2.21
CA ALA A 158 -1.61 31.19 -3.57
C ALA A 158 -2.67 30.76 -4.59
N GLN A 159 -3.29 29.60 -4.42
CA GLN A 159 -4.35 29.12 -5.31
C GLN A 159 -5.65 29.93 -5.17
N ASN A 160 -6.01 30.34 -3.95
CA ASN A 160 -7.15 31.22 -3.73
C ASN A 160 -6.92 32.60 -4.34
N ASP A 161 -5.71 33.16 -4.19
CA ASP A 161 -5.33 34.42 -4.80
C ASP A 161 -5.41 34.33 -6.34
N LEU A 162 -4.91 33.24 -6.92
CA LEU A 162 -4.99 32.99 -8.36
C LEU A 162 -6.44 32.87 -8.86
N ASN A 163 -7.33 32.24 -8.09
CA ASN A 163 -8.75 32.17 -8.43
C ASN A 163 -9.41 33.55 -8.39
N SER A 164 -9.09 34.36 -7.37
CA SER A 164 -9.62 35.72 -7.24
C SER A 164 -9.16 36.61 -8.41
N THR A 165 -7.89 36.54 -8.78
CA THR A 165 -7.31 37.31 -9.91
C THR A 165 -7.87 36.86 -11.26
N ASN A 166 -8.13 35.55 -11.44
CA ASN A 166 -8.79 35.06 -12.64
C ASN A 166 -10.23 35.57 -12.76
N SER A 167 -10.98 35.65 -11.65
CA SER A 167 -12.33 36.19 -11.66
C SER A 167 -12.35 37.67 -12.07
N THR A 168 -11.47 38.48 -11.50
CA THR A 168 -11.36 39.91 -11.84
C THR A 168 -10.89 40.12 -13.27
N LEU A 169 -9.95 39.31 -13.77
CA LEU A 169 -9.51 39.36 -15.17
C LEU A 169 -10.66 39.05 -16.14
N LYS A 170 -11.54 38.10 -15.80
CA LYS A 170 -12.72 37.76 -16.62
C LYS A 170 -13.68 38.95 -16.70
N ASP A 171 -13.92 39.61 -15.57
CA ASP A 171 -14.77 40.80 -15.51
C ASP A 171 -14.16 41.97 -16.30
N GLN A 172 -12.85 42.20 -16.18
CA GLN A 172 -12.13 43.20 -16.96
C GLN A 172 -12.22 42.93 -18.46
N LYS A 173 -12.06 41.67 -18.91
CA LYS A 173 -12.24 41.30 -20.33
C LYS A 173 -13.65 41.59 -20.83
N ARG A 174 -14.68 41.30 -20.03
CA ARG A 174 -16.07 41.63 -20.36
C ARG A 174 -16.27 43.13 -20.54
N LEU A 175 -15.70 43.92 -19.62
CA LEU A 175 -15.77 45.39 -19.68
C LEU A 175 -15.04 45.95 -20.91
N ILE A 176 -13.86 45.42 -21.25
CA ILE A 176 -13.12 45.81 -22.46
C ILE A 176 -13.95 45.54 -23.71
N SER A 177 -14.60 44.36 -23.80
CA SER A 177 -15.48 44.04 -24.92
C SER A 177 -16.61 45.05 -25.06
N GLN A 178 -17.29 45.38 -23.96
CA GLN A 178 -18.37 46.38 -23.95
C GLN A 178 -17.87 47.76 -24.40
N LYS A 179 -16.68 48.17 -23.94
CA LYS A 179 -16.09 49.47 -24.33
C LYS A 179 -15.71 49.51 -25.81
N ASN A 180 -15.20 48.41 -26.36
CA ASN A 180 -14.90 48.32 -27.80
C ASN A 180 -16.18 48.43 -28.65
N ASP A 181 -17.28 47.80 -28.21
CA ASP A 181 -18.57 47.93 -28.90
C ASP A 181 -19.09 49.39 -28.87
N GLN A 182 -18.90 50.09 -27.75
CA GLN A 182 -19.24 51.51 -27.62
C GLN A 182 -18.38 52.38 -28.56
N LEU A 183 -17.07 52.13 -28.62
CA LEU A 183 -16.16 52.85 -29.51
C LEU A 183 -16.55 52.71 -30.98
N LYS A 184 -16.88 51.48 -31.41
CA LYS A 184 -17.32 51.22 -32.80
C LYS A 184 -18.56 52.03 -33.19
N GLN A 185 -19.53 52.19 -32.27
CA GLN A 185 -20.72 53.03 -32.51
C GLN A 185 -20.37 54.51 -32.65
N ILE A 186 -19.46 55.00 -31.82
CA ILE A 186 -19.01 56.39 -31.89
C ILE A 186 -18.29 56.64 -33.23
N GLU A 187 -17.45 55.72 -33.69
CA GLU A 187 -16.77 55.80 -34.99
C GLU A 187 -17.75 55.80 -36.18
N GLU A 188 -18.75 54.92 -36.15
CA GLU A 188 -19.84 54.91 -37.15
C GLU A 188 -20.62 56.24 -37.16
N GLY A 189 -20.96 56.78 -35.98
CA GLY A 189 -21.63 58.08 -35.85
C GLY A 189 -20.80 59.25 -36.37
N ILE A 190 -19.50 59.30 -36.05
CA ILE A 190 -18.56 60.31 -36.56
C ILE A 190 -18.47 60.24 -38.09
N THR A 191 -18.42 59.04 -38.66
CA THR A 191 -18.32 58.84 -40.11
C THR A 191 -19.57 59.36 -40.81
N LEU A 192 -20.74 59.09 -40.24
CA LEU A 192 -22.01 59.60 -40.76
C LEU A 192 -22.08 61.13 -40.65
N ALA A 193 -21.71 61.71 -39.51
CA ALA A 193 -21.69 63.16 -39.31
C ALA A 193 -20.76 63.86 -40.32
N LYS A 194 -19.56 63.33 -40.55
CA LYS A 194 -18.64 63.82 -41.59
C LYS A 194 -19.26 63.75 -42.99
N SER A 195 -20.04 62.71 -43.29
CA SER A 195 -20.71 62.60 -44.59
C SER A 195 -21.77 63.67 -44.80
N PHE A 196 -22.52 64.04 -43.75
CA PHE A 196 -23.47 65.14 -43.79
C PHE A 196 -22.77 66.48 -43.93
N ASP A 197 -21.71 66.72 -43.16
CA ASP A 197 -20.90 67.93 -43.24
C ASP A 197 -20.30 68.12 -44.66
N ASN A 198 -19.80 67.05 -45.27
CA ASN A 198 -19.32 67.06 -46.65
C ASN A 198 -20.41 67.33 -47.69
N ARG A 199 -21.67 66.93 -47.45
CA ARG A 199 -22.80 67.23 -48.34
C ARG A 199 -23.20 68.69 -48.24
N ILE A 200 -23.33 69.19 -47.00
CA ILE A 200 -23.65 70.59 -46.72
C ILE A 200 -22.57 71.52 -47.29
N SER A 201 -21.30 71.19 -47.05
CA SER A 201 -20.16 71.96 -47.58
C SER A 201 -20.15 71.99 -49.11
N ARG A 202 -20.49 70.88 -49.79
CA ARG A 202 -20.60 70.85 -51.25
C ARG A 202 -21.74 71.71 -51.78
N ALA A 203 -22.90 71.68 -51.13
CA ALA A 203 -24.04 72.51 -51.54
C ALA A 203 -23.78 74.00 -51.30
N PHE A 204 -23.12 74.34 -50.19
CA PHE A 204 -22.71 75.71 -49.90
C PHE A 204 -21.69 76.24 -50.92
N ASN A 205 -20.61 75.49 -51.17
CA ASN A 205 -19.53 75.93 -52.06
C ASN A 205 -19.87 75.83 -53.56
N GLY A 206 -20.84 74.99 -53.93
CA GLY A 206 -21.27 74.80 -55.32
C GLY A 206 -22.38 75.75 -55.79
N ALA A 207 -22.90 76.61 -54.91
CA ALA A 207 -23.93 77.57 -55.25
C ALA A 207 -23.34 78.78 -56.00
N ASP A 208 -24.02 79.23 -57.06
CA ASP A 208 -23.60 80.39 -57.86
C ASP A 208 -23.62 81.68 -57.02
N VAL A 209 -22.46 82.30 -56.89
CA VAL A 209 -22.24 83.49 -56.07
C VAL A 209 -22.41 84.77 -56.89
N GLU A 210 -22.28 84.71 -58.22
CA GLU A 210 -22.27 85.89 -59.09
C GLU A 210 -23.64 86.58 -59.16
N ASN A 211 -24.73 85.82 -59.03
CA ASN A 211 -26.11 86.34 -59.07
C ASN A 211 -26.78 86.44 -57.69
N SER A 212 -26.03 86.29 -56.60
CA SER A 212 -26.58 86.19 -55.25
C SER A 212 -26.65 87.54 -54.53
N LEU A 213 -27.86 88.06 -54.29
CA LEU A 213 -28.07 89.21 -53.40
C LEU A 213 -27.53 88.88 -51.99
N TRP A 214 -26.53 89.64 -51.51
CA TRP A 214 -25.95 89.53 -50.16
C TRP A 214 -25.45 88.13 -49.76
N GLY A 215 -25.07 87.27 -50.71
CA GLY A 215 -24.60 85.91 -50.42
C GLY A 215 -25.67 84.95 -49.89
N ALA A 216 -26.96 85.25 -50.07
CA ALA A 216 -28.06 84.40 -49.60
C ALA A 216 -28.18 83.04 -50.32
N THR A 217 -27.65 82.90 -51.54
CA THR A 217 -27.83 81.71 -52.38
C THR A 217 -27.08 80.48 -51.84
N PRO A 218 -25.79 80.56 -51.46
CA PRO A 218 -25.09 79.48 -50.73
C PRO A 218 -25.77 79.04 -49.44
N LEU A 219 -26.27 80.00 -48.65
CA LEU A 219 -26.96 79.71 -47.39
C LEU A 219 -28.28 78.98 -47.63
N ARG A 220 -29.04 79.37 -48.65
CA ARG A 220 -30.28 78.68 -49.04
C ARG A 220 -30.01 77.27 -49.54
N ALA A 221 -28.97 77.06 -50.36
CA ALA A 221 -28.58 75.74 -50.84
C ALA A 221 -28.15 74.79 -49.70
N ALA A 222 -27.40 75.30 -48.72
CA ALA A 222 -27.05 74.56 -47.51
C ALA A 222 -28.30 74.21 -46.67
N ALA A 223 -29.22 75.16 -46.50
CA ALA A 223 -30.48 74.92 -45.77
C ALA A 223 -31.38 73.88 -46.44
N GLU A 224 -31.47 73.90 -47.77
CA GLU A 224 -32.20 72.89 -48.55
C GLU A 224 -31.59 71.49 -48.39
N GLU A 225 -30.25 71.37 -48.41
CA GLU A 225 -29.60 70.07 -48.12
C GLU A 225 -29.80 69.61 -46.68
N CYS A 226 -29.79 70.51 -45.70
CA CYS A 226 -30.13 70.17 -44.31
C CYS A 226 -31.55 69.60 -44.20
N GLU A 227 -32.53 70.19 -44.89
CA GLU A 227 -33.91 69.69 -44.88
C GLU A 227 -34.02 68.32 -45.58
N LYS A 228 -33.28 68.09 -46.68
CA LYS A 228 -33.20 66.76 -47.30
C LYS A 228 -32.60 65.71 -46.36
N ILE A 229 -31.52 66.05 -45.67
CA ILE A 229 -30.88 65.15 -44.69
C ILE A 229 -31.86 64.84 -43.55
N LYS A 230 -32.58 65.84 -43.03
CA LYS A 230 -33.61 65.65 -42.00
C LYS A 230 -34.71 64.69 -42.45
N ASN A 231 -35.27 64.90 -43.65
CA ASN A 231 -36.30 64.00 -44.20
C ASN A 231 -35.77 62.58 -44.42
N GLU A 232 -34.51 62.44 -44.84
CA GLU A 232 -33.84 61.15 -44.98
C GLU A 232 -33.70 60.43 -43.63
N ILE A 233 -33.30 61.16 -42.57
CA ILE A 233 -33.20 60.63 -41.20
C ILE A 233 -34.58 60.20 -40.70
N GLU A 234 -35.60 61.02 -40.88
CA GLU A 234 -36.96 60.71 -40.44
C GLU A 234 -37.52 59.45 -41.13
N THR A 235 -37.28 59.32 -42.44
CA THR A 235 -37.70 58.13 -43.20
C THR A 235 -36.99 56.87 -42.71
N ARG A 236 -35.68 56.96 -42.45
CA ARG A 236 -34.91 55.83 -41.87
C ARG A 236 -35.40 55.48 -40.48
N TYR A 237 -35.71 56.47 -39.64
CA TYR A 237 -36.23 56.29 -38.30
C TYR A 237 -37.55 55.52 -38.32
N ARG A 238 -38.54 55.95 -39.12
CA ARG A 238 -39.83 55.25 -39.27
C ARG A 238 -39.66 53.81 -39.75
N ARG A 239 -38.70 53.55 -40.63
CA ARG A 239 -38.40 52.18 -41.09
C ARG A 239 -37.82 51.31 -39.98
N ILE A 240 -36.93 51.86 -39.16
CA ILE A 240 -36.36 51.16 -38.00
C ILE A 240 -37.44 50.85 -36.98
N GLU A 241 -38.31 51.82 -36.64
CA GLU A 241 -39.45 51.60 -35.75
C GLU A 241 -40.36 50.47 -36.25
N SER A 242 -40.65 50.44 -37.56
CA SER A 242 -41.47 49.38 -38.16
C SER A 242 -40.81 47.99 -38.04
N ILE A 243 -39.50 47.89 -38.21
CA ILE A 243 -38.76 46.62 -38.07
C ILE A 243 -38.77 46.16 -36.60
N ILE A 244 -38.50 47.08 -35.67
CA ILE A 244 -38.49 46.79 -34.23
C ILE A 244 -39.88 46.37 -33.77
N GLY A 245 -40.93 47.11 -34.15
CA GLY A 245 -42.31 46.78 -33.80
C GLY A 245 -42.70 45.37 -34.25
N LYS A 246 -42.36 44.99 -35.50
CA LYS A 246 -42.61 43.63 -35.99
C LYS A 246 -41.88 42.56 -35.18
N ALA A 247 -40.64 42.81 -34.76
CA ALA A 247 -39.90 41.88 -33.92
C ALA A 247 -40.51 41.75 -32.52
N VAL A 248 -40.93 42.86 -31.92
CA VAL A 248 -41.64 42.87 -30.63
C VAL A 248 -42.96 42.09 -30.74
N ASP A 249 -43.72 42.28 -31.82
CA ASP A 249 -44.96 41.55 -32.11
C ASP A 249 -44.69 40.04 -32.21
N CYS A 250 -43.69 39.64 -33.00
CA CYS A 250 -43.29 38.24 -33.14
C CYS A 250 -42.95 37.58 -31.78
N ILE A 251 -42.22 38.30 -30.92
CA ILE A 251 -41.83 37.77 -29.60
C ILE A 251 -43.05 37.71 -28.67
N SER A 252 -43.88 38.76 -28.65
CA SER A 252 -45.09 38.84 -27.82
C SER A 252 -46.10 37.74 -28.16
N ASP A 253 -46.31 37.48 -29.46
CA ASP A 253 -47.15 36.38 -29.95
C ASP A 253 -46.61 35.00 -29.50
N CYS A 254 -45.28 34.83 -29.47
CA CYS A 254 -44.67 33.59 -28.98
C CYS A 254 -44.78 33.43 -27.46
N ILE A 255 -44.74 34.53 -26.71
CA ILE A 255 -44.92 34.52 -25.24
C ILE A 255 -46.37 34.16 -24.89
N THR A 256 -47.34 34.71 -25.62
CA THR A 256 -48.79 34.53 -25.34
C THR A 256 -49.34 33.19 -25.85
N ASP A 257 -48.78 32.63 -26.93
CA ASP A 257 -49.19 31.32 -27.45
C ASP A 257 -48.51 30.15 -26.71
N MET A 258 -49.19 29.60 -25.70
CA MET A 258 -48.73 28.44 -24.92
C MET A 258 -48.48 27.16 -25.75
N LYS A 259 -48.89 27.10 -27.03
CA LYS A 259 -48.59 25.96 -27.91
C LYS A 259 -47.27 26.12 -28.65
N ARG A 260 -46.76 27.36 -28.79
CA ARG A 260 -45.50 27.62 -29.48
C ARG A 260 -44.34 27.14 -28.63
N ARG A 261 -43.55 26.27 -29.26
CA ARG A 261 -42.30 25.76 -28.71
C ARG A 261 -41.19 26.67 -29.21
N ALA A 262 -40.71 26.60 -30.45
CA ALA A 262 -39.62 27.48 -30.90
C ALA A 262 -40.08 28.70 -31.71
N PHE A 263 -39.19 29.68 -31.87
CA PHE A 263 -39.29 30.67 -32.94
C PHE A 263 -39.30 29.96 -34.29
N SER A 264 -40.23 30.32 -35.17
CA SER A 264 -40.21 29.85 -36.55
C SER A 264 -39.02 30.47 -37.31
N SER A 265 -38.65 29.89 -38.46
CA SER A 265 -37.59 30.48 -39.30
C SER A 265 -37.92 31.92 -39.73
N SER A 266 -39.21 32.26 -39.85
CA SER A 266 -39.67 33.62 -40.16
C SER A 266 -39.50 34.56 -38.96
N ASP A 267 -39.78 34.08 -37.74
CA ASP A 267 -39.61 34.85 -36.51
C ASP A 267 -38.11 35.14 -36.27
N VAL A 268 -37.26 34.12 -36.44
CA VAL A 268 -35.80 34.27 -36.32
C VAL A 268 -35.27 35.32 -37.30
N LEU A 269 -35.71 35.30 -38.57
CA LEU A 269 -35.29 36.30 -39.56
C LEU A 269 -35.72 37.72 -39.19
N THR A 270 -36.94 37.87 -38.67
CA THR A 270 -37.51 39.17 -38.29
C THR A 270 -36.77 39.75 -37.08
N ILE A 271 -36.50 38.90 -36.08
CA ILE A 271 -35.71 39.24 -34.90
C ILE A 271 -34.26 39.56 -35.30
N ASP A 272 -33.61 38.71 -36.10
CA ASP A 272 -32.24 38.89 -36.59
C ASP A 272 -32.05 40.25 -37.30
N THR A 273 -33.04 40.62 -38.13
CA THR A 273 -33.08 41.91 -38.83
C THR A 273 -33.22 43.09 -37.87
N ALA A 274 -34.04 42.96 -36.82
CA ALA A 274 -34.24 44.00 -35.80
C ALA A 274 -33.03 44.17 -34.88
N LEU A 275 -32.31 43.09 -34.56
CA LEU A 275 -31.08 43.13 -33.78
C LEU A 275 -29.98 43.92 -34.50
N GLY A 276 -29.96 43.89 -35.84
CA GLY A 276 -28.96 44.58 -36.64
C GLY A 276 -27.55 44.00 -36.42
N LYS A 277 -26.52 44.82 -36.66
CA LYS A 277 -25.11 44.36 -36.72
C LYS A 277 -24.33 44.49 -35.41
N SER A 278 -24.79 45.30 -34.46
CA SER A 278 -24.06 45.66 -33.25
C SER A 278 -25.00 45.67 -32.04
N ARG A 279 -24.43 45.47 -30.83
CA ARG A 279 -25.19 45.34 -29.56
C ARG A 279 -26.33 44.32 -29.65
N ARG A 280 -26.12 43.23 -30.40
CA ARG A 280 -27.17 42.25 -30.70
C ARG A 280 -27.74 41.63 -29.42
N GLU A 281 -26.89 41.27 -28.45
CA GLU A 281 -27.39 40.68 -27.19
C GLU A 281 -28.14 41.70 -26.34
N GLU A 282 -27.64 42.92 -26.23
CA GLU A 282 -28.31 43.98 -25.47
C GLU A 282 -29.64 44.40 -26.11
N ARG A 283 -29.70 44.48 -27.44
CA ARG A 283 -30.94 44.72 -28.18
C ARG A 283 -31.91 43.55 -28.05
N ALA A 284 -31.42 42.32 -27.95
CA ALA A 284 -32.27 41.16 -27.69
C ALA A 284 -32.94 41.26 -26.32
N ASP A 285 -32.20 41.73 -25.30
CA ASP A 285 -32.73 41.98 -23.95
C ASP A 285 -33.82 43.09 -23.99
N TYR A 286 -33.59 44.20 -24.69
CA TYR A 286 -34.62 45.26 -24.86
C TYR A 286 -35.85 44.81 -25.65
N LEU A 287 -35.66 44.00 -26.70
CA LEU A 287 -36.78 43.45 -27.47
C LEU A 287 -37.63 42.50 -26.62
N LEU A 288 -36.98 41.70 -25.76
CA LEU A 288 -37.68 40.82 -24.81
C LEU A 288 -38.49 41.63 -23.81
N GLU A 289 -37.88 42.64 -23.18
CA GLU A 289 -38.55 43.52 -22.20
C GLU A 289 -39.80 44.20 -22.82
N ALA A 290 -39.67 44.78 -24.01
CA ALA A 290 -40.77 45.42 -24.71
C ALA A 290 -41.89 44.42 -25.12
N ALA A 291 -41.52 43.19 -25.48
CA ALA A 291 -42.48 42.15 -25.84
C ALA A 291 -43.22 41.59 -24.63
N GLU A 292 -42.54 41.46 -23.49
CA GLU A 292 -43.13 41.06 -22.21
C GLU A 292 -44.12 42.12 -21.69
N GLU A 293 -43.73 43.41 -21.75
CA GLU A 293 -44.63 44.52 -21.42
C GLU A 293 -45.90 44.49 -22.30
N LYS A 294 -45.72 44.29 -23.61
CA LYS A 294 -46.83 44.17 -24.57
C LYS A 294 -47.70 42.93 -24.33
N ALA A 295 -47.12 41.83 -23.86
CA ALA A 295 -47.83 40.59 -23.53
C ALA A 295 -48.50 40.63 -22.15
N GLU A 296 -48.32 41.72 -21.38
CA GLU A 296 -48.76 41.85 -19.98
C GLU A 296 -48.18 40.75 -19.05
N VAL A 297 -46.99 40.23 -19.38
CA VAL A 297 -46.28 39.21 -18.58
C VAL A 297 -45.12 39.87 -17.84
N LYS A 298 -45.04 39.71 -16.51
CA LYS A 298 -43.91 40.24 -15.74
C LYS A 298 -42.68 39.34 -15.85
N HIS A 299 -41.54 39.95 -16.18
CA HIS A 299 -40.23 39.31 -16.27
C HIS A 299 -39.97 38.42 -15.03
N GLY A 300 -39.76 37.12 -15.25
CA GLY A 300 -39.44 36.13 -14.19
C GLY A 300 -40.61 35.35 -13.59
N ASN A 301 -41.86 35.72 -13.86
CA ASN A 301 -43.04 35.01 -13.32
C ASN A 301 -43.57 33.89 -14.24
N TYR A 302 -43.04 33.76 -15.45
CA TYR A 302 -43.44 32.72 -16.42
C TYR A 302 -42.30 31.73 -16.64
N ALA A 303 -42.59 30.43 -16.48
CA ALA A 303 -41.60 29.35 -16.63
C ALA A 303 -40.95 29.28 -18.03
N GLY A 304 -41.56 29.91 -19.05
CA GLY A 304 -40.99 30.04 -20.38
C GLY A 304 -40.06 31.24 -20.61
N CYS A 305 -39.98 32.22 -19.69
CA CYS A 305 -39.13 33.42 -19.86
C CYS A 305 -37.66 33.04 -20.10
N ALA A 306 -37.11 32.12 -19.29
CA ALA A 306 -35.73 31.67 -19.44
C ALA A 306 -35.45 30.95 -20.77
N ILE A 307 -36.49 30.39 -21.41
CA ILE A 307 -36.38 29.73 -22.71
C ILE A 307 -36.29 30.78 -23.82
N TRP A 308 -37.19 31.76 -23.81
CA TRP A 308 -37.20 32.84 -24.80
C TRP A 308 -35.96 33.73 -24.69
N GLU A 309 -35.52 34.06 -23.47
CA GLU A 309 -34.29 34.81 -23.23
C GLU A 309 -33.06 34.08 -23.80
N ARG A 310 -32.94 32.77 -23.52
CA ARG A 310 -31.83 31.97 -24.04
C ARG A 310 -31.83 31.91 -25.56
N ASP A 311 -32.99 31.65 -26.16
CA ASP A 311 -33.13 31.51 -27.61
C ASP A 311 -32.87 32.87 -28.31
N LEU A 312 -33.32 34.01 -27.74
CA LEU A 312 -33.01 35.36 -28.24
C LEU A 312 -31.52 35.70 -28.14
N ARG A 313 -30.87 35.39 -27.01
CA ARG A 313 -29.42 35.56 -26.83
C ARG A 313 -28.63 34.68 -27.81
N ALA A 314 -29.12 33.48 -28.13
CA ALA A 314 -28.50 32.62 -29.15
C ALA A 314 -28.61 33.23 -30.56
N ILE A 315 -29.78 33.76 -30.94
CA ILE A 315 -29.96 34.50 -32.20
C ILE A 315 -29.00 35.69 -32.27
N ALA A 316 -28.87 36.44 -31.18
CA ALA A 316 -27.95 37.57 -31.10
C ALA A 316 -26.48 37.16 -31.33
N ARG A 317 -26.05 36.01 -30.82
CA ARG A 317 -24.71 35.44 -31.06
C ARG A 317 -24.53 34.81 -32.45
N GLY A 318 -25.59 34.70 -33.26
CA GLY A 318 -25.55 33.98 -34.53
C GLY A 318 -25.46 32.46 -34.36
N GLU A 319 -25.82 31.96 -33.20
CA GLU A 319 -25.90 30.52 -32.91
C GLU A 319 -27.20 29.95 -33.49
N GLN A 320 -27.19 28.69 -33.92
CA GLN A 320 -28.44 28.01 -34.29
C GLN A 320 -29.32 27.82 -33.05
N VAL A 321 -30.55 28.36 -33.10
CA VAL A 321 -31.59 28.06 -32.11
C VAL A 321 -32.03 26.61 -32.28
N ARG A 322 -31.42 25.70 -31.53
CA ARG A 322 -31.78 24.27 -31.60
C ARG A 322 -33.17 24.09 -30.99
N THR A 323 -34.09 23.53 -31.78
CA THR A 323 -35.28 22.83 -31.27
C THR A 323 -34.81 21.58 -30.52
N ILE A 324 -34.20 21.76 -29.33
CA ILE A 324 -33.96 20.64 -28.43
C ILE A 324 -35.35 20.11 -28.09
N ASP A 325 -35.55 18.81 -28.27
CA ASP A 325 -36.78 18.09 -28.02
C ASP A 325 -37.33 18.51 -26.65
N ARG A 326 -38.34 19.37 -26.69
CA ARG A 326 -38.85 20.05 -25.51
C ARG A 326 -39.68 19.02 -24.77
N GLY A 327 -39.04 18.31 -23.84
CA GLY A 327 -39.66 17.30 -23.00
C GLY A 327 -41.00 17.80 -22.50
N GLN A 328 -42.00 16.92 -22.50
CA GLN A 328 -43.32 17.18 -21.93
C GLN A 328 -43.14 17.87 -20.57
N GLY A 329 -43.40 19.17 -20.52
CA GLY A 329 -43.54 19.85 -19.23
C GLY A 329 -44.62 19.10 -18.47
N LEU A 330 -44.29 18.65 -17.27
CA LEU A 330 -45.27 18.16 -16.31
C LEU A 330 -46.44 19.13 -16.32
N ARG A 331 -47.61 18.64 -16.74
CA ARG A 331 -48.87 19.29 -16.43
C ARG A 331 -48.89 19.43 -14.91
N TYR A 332 -48.91 20.66 -14.42
CA TYR A 332 -49.41 20.93 -13.08
C TYR A 332 -50.93 20.71 -13.08
#